data_AF-A0A5B6ZVQ5-F1
#
_entry.id   AF-A0A5B6ZVQ5-F1
#
_cell.length_a   1.000
_cell.length_b   1.000
_cell.length_c   1.000
_cell.angle_alpha   90.00
_cell.angle_beta   90.00
_cell.angle_gamma   90.00
#
_symmetry.space_group_name_H-M   'P 1'
#
loop_
_entity.id
_entity.type
_entity.pdbx_description
1 polymer ?
#
loop_
_entity_poly.entity_id
_entity_poly.type
_entity_poly.pdbx_seq_one_letter_code
_entity_poly.pdbx_strand_id
1 'polypeptide(L)'
;LIERGFTPLKDVSYITSGYLDTIIDWIPGMKGIRLKDLPTFIRTTDPDDVMMNFVIGEVERAQKASAIIFNTFEELERDVLDALSSMLPPLYTIGPLQLLLDQIDNEGFKLIGSNLWKEESEYLEWLDSKEPNSVVYVNFGS
;
A
#
# COMPACT_ATOMS: atom_id res chain seq x y z
N LEU A 1 12.72 -12.64 1.10
CA LEU A 1 13.42 -12.07 2.28
C LEU A 1 13.92 -13.17 3.23
N ILE A 2 13.07 -14.15 3.57
CA ILE A 2 13.44 -15.33 4.41
C ILE A 2 14.63 -16.08 3.83
N GLU A 3 14.55 -16.49 2.55
CA GLU A 3 15.62 -17.24 1.87
C GLU A 3 16.97 -16.50 1.87
N ARG A 4 16.94 -15.17 1.93
CA ARG A 4 18.12 -14.30 1.94
C ARG A 4 18.54 -13.89 3.37
N GLY A 5 17.88 -14.41 4.40
CA GLY A 5 18.23 -14.18 5.81
C GLY A 5 17.96 -12.77 6.34
N PHE A 6 17.06 -12.01 5.68
CA PHE A 6 16.71 -10.66 6.13
C PHE A 6 15.64 -10.65 7.23
N THR A 7 14.81 -11.68 7.29
CA THR A 7 13.73 -11.87 8.28
C THR A 7 13.54 -13.37 8.54
N PRO A 8 13.21 -13.81 9.76
CA PRO A 8 13.18 -13.02 11.00
C PRO A 8 14.53 -12.39 11.33
N LEU A 9 14.49 -11.27 12.04
CA LEU A 9 15.67 -10.60 12.57
C LEU A 9 16.33 -11.50 13.62
N LYS A 10 17.66 -11.48 13.66
CA LYS A 10 18.43 -12.26 14.64
C LYS A 10 18.29 -11.70 16.05
N ASP A 11 18.07 -10.40 16.17
CA ASP A 11 17.98 -9.68 17.43
C ASP A 11 17.16 -8.39 17.26
N VAL A 12 16.46 -7.97 18.32
CA VAL A 12 15.62 -6.77 18.32
C VAL A 12 16.43 -5.48 18.10
N SER A 13 17.72 -5.46 18.46
CA SER A 13 18.61 -4.31 18.20
C SER A 13 18.74 -3.98 16.71
N TYR A 14 18.39 -4.89 15.79
CA TYR A 14 18.41 -4.63 14.35
C TYR A 14 17.39 -3.54 13.96
N ILE A 15 16.37 -3.31 14.79
CA ILE A 15 15.37 -2.26 14.56
C ILE A 15 15.97 -0.86 14.77
N THR A 16 16.91 -0.70 15.71
CA THR A 16 17.47 0.62 16.09
C THR A 16 18.91 0.83 15.65
N SER A 17 19.63 -0.21 15.26
CA SER A 17 21.06 -0.16 14.89
C SER A 17 21.37 0.38 13.50
N GLY A 18 20.35 0.78 12.73
CA GLY A 18 20.50 1.19 11.33
C GLY A 18 20.53 0.02 10.33
N TYR A 19 20.40 -1.24 10.80
CA TYR A 19 20.30 -2.40 9.89
C TYR A 19 19.16 -2.26 8.88
N LEU A 20 18.04 -1.63 9.28
CA LEU A 20 16.91 -1.41 8.39
C LEU A 20 17.18 -0.39 7.27
N ASP A 21 18.31 0.33 7.28
CA ASP A 21 18.77 1.17 6.17
C ASP A 21 19.39 0.36 5.02
N THR A 22 19.54 -0.97 5.19
CA THR A 22 20.03 -1.87 4.14
C THR A 22 19.18 -1.75 2.88
N ILE A 23 19.84 -1.41 1.77
CA ILE A 23 19.22 -1.30 0.44
C ILE A 23 18.94 -2.70 -0.10
N ILE A 24 17.76 -2.88 -0.68
CA ILE A 24 17.31 -4.08 -1.36
C ILE A 24 17.23 -3.78 -2.86
N ASP A 25 18.26 -4.19 -3.59
CA ASP A 25 18.45 -3.87 -5.02
C ASP A 25 17.94 -4.95 -5.98
N TRP A 26 17.48 -6.08 -5.45
CA TRP A 26 17.07 -7.26 -6.23
C TRP A 26 15.56 -7.41 -6.38
N ILE A 27 14.74 -6.51 -5.81
CA ILE A 27 13.28 -6.51 -6.03
C ILE A 27 12.98 -5.76 -7.33
N PRO A 28 12.42 -6.43 -8.37
CA PRO A 28 12.06 -5.77 -9.61
C PRO A 28 11.04 -4.64 -9.37
N GLY A 29 11.21 -3.51 -10.07
CA GLY A 29 10.34 -2.33 -9.93
C GLY A 29 10.57 -1.47 -8.69
N MET A 30 11.37 -1.90 -7.70
CA MET A 30 11.55 -1.21 -6.41
C MET A 30 12.98 -0.74 -6.16
N LYS A 31 13.60 -0.09 -7.16
CA LYS A 31 15.01 0.32 -7.08
C LYS A 31 15.25 1.27 -5.88
N GLY A 32 16.24 0.92 -5.05
CA GLY A 32 16.67 1.77 -3.93
C GLY A 32 15.80 1.65 -2.69
N ILE A 33 14.81 0.74 -2.67
CA ILE A 33 14.03 0.48 -1.46
C ILE A 33 14.93 -0.06 -0.35
N ARG A 34 14.68 0.35 0.89
CA ARG A 34 15.38 -0.14 2.08
C ARG A 34 14.49 -1.07 2.88
N LEU A 35 15.07 -1.89 3.75
CA LEU A 35 14.30 -2.75 4.66
C LEU A 35 13.28 -1.96 5.51
N LYS A 36 13.58 -0.72 5.90
CA LYS A 36 12.65 0.15 6.65
C LYS A 36 11.48 0.70 5.83
N ASP A 37 11.55 0.62 4.50
CA ASP A 37 10.48 1.07 3.62
C ASP A 37 9.47 -0.07 3.35
N LEU A 38 9.85 -1.31 3.65
CA LEU A 38 8.97 -2.49 3.58
C LEU A 38 8.02 -2.56 4.80
N PRO A 39 6.89 -3.28 4.66
CA PRO A 39 5.89 -3.41 5.74
C PRO A 39 6.49 -3.89 7.06
N THR A 40 6.01 -3.34 8.17
CA THR A 40 6.60 -3.56 9.52
C THR A 40 6.53 -5.00 9.99
N PHE A 41 5.62 -5.83 9.46
CA PHE A 41 5.52 -7.24 9.83
C PHE A 41 6.77 -8.08 9.48
N ILE A 42 7.69 -7.59 8.63
CA ILE A 42 8.98 -8.26 8.41
C ILE A 42 10.00 -8.00 9.54
N ARG A 43 9.69 -7.11 10.49
CA ARG A 43 10.61 -6.67 11.56
C ARG A 43 10.40 -7.49 12.83
N THR A 44 10.23 -8.80 12.65
CA THR A 44 9.98 -9.76 13.73
C THR A 44 11.22 -10.59 13.99
N THR A 45 11.45 -11.02 15.23
CA THR A 45 12.45 -12.04 15.58
C THR A 45 11.84 -13.43 15.67
N ASP A 46 10.51 -13.53 15.57
CA ASP A 46 9.76 -14.79 15.66
C ASP A 46 9.67 -15.46 14.28
N PRO A 47 10.22 -16.67 14.08
CA PRO A 47 10.03 -17.43 12.85
C PRO A 47 8.58 -17.84 12.59
N ASP A 48 7.73 -17.88 13.60
CA ASP A 48 6.33 -18.26 13.50
C ASP A 48 5.38 -17.04 13.59
N ASP A 49 5.90 -15.83 13.32
CA ASP A 49 5.13 -14.59 13.37
C ASP A 49 3.82 -14.68 12.57
N VAL A 50 2.72 -14.36 13.24
CA VAL A 50 1.36 -14.54 12.69
C VAL A 50 1.14 -13.71 11.42
N MET A 51 1.60 -12.46 11.40
CA MET A 51 1.39 -11.57 10.26
C MET A 51 2.27 -11.98 9.08
N MET A 52 3.50 -12.40 9.36
CA MET A 52 4.39 -12.93 8.32
C MET A 52 3.81 -14.19 7.66
N ASN A 53 3.38 -15.17 8.47
CA ASN A 53 2.78 -16.41 7.99
C ASN A 53 1.50 -16.15 7.21
N PHE A 54 0.66 -15.21 7.67
CA PHE A 54 -0.53 -14.78 6.96
C PHE A 54 -0.20 -14.22 5.57
N VAL A 55 0.74 -13.27 5.47
CA VAL A 55 1.10 -12.63 4.18
C VAL A 55 1.69 -13.63 3.20
N ILE A 56 2.53 -14.57 3.64
CA ILE A 56 3.06 -15.64 2.77
C ILE A 56 1.91 -16.47 2.18
N GLY A 57 0.96 -16.89 3.03
CA GLY A 57 -0.21 -17.64 2.59
C GLY A 57 -1.10 -16.86 1.61
N GLU A 58 -1.30 -15.55 1.84
CA GLU A 58 -2.07 -14.71 0.92
C GLU A 58 -1.37 -14.53 -0.44
N VAL A 59 -0.05 -14.38 -0.47
CA VAL A 59 0.70 -14.28 -1.73
C VAL A 59 0.62 -15.59 -2.53
N GLU A 60 0.74 -16.74 -1.87
CA GLU A 60 0.56 -18.05 -2.52
C GLU A 60 -0.86 -18.26 -3.04
N ARG A 61 -1.87 -17.72 -2.34
CA ARG A 61 -3.26 -17.72 -2.80
C ARG A 61 -3.48 -16.79 -3.99
N ALA A 62 -2.90 -15.60 -3.97
CA ALA A 62 -3.02 -14.62 -5.06
C ALA A 62 -2.50 -15.16 -6.39
N GLN A 63 -1.43 -15.97 -6.37
CA GLN A 63 -0.90 -16.65 -7.56
C GLN A 63 -1.90 -17.63 -8.21
N LYS A 64 -2.92 -18.08 -7.47
CA LYS A 64 -3.95 -19.02 -7.94
C LYS A 64 -5.23 -18.31 -8.37
N ALA A 65 -5.30 -16.99 -8.26
CA ALA A 65 -6.46 -16.22 -8.69
C ALA A 65 -6.62 -16.24 -10.22
N SER A 66 -7.85 -16.09 -10.71
CA SER A 66 -8.08 -15.94 -12.15
C SER A 66 -7.57 -14.60 -12.68
N ALA A 67 -7.56 -13.58 -11.82
CA ALA A 67 -7.07 -12.23 -12.09
C ALA A 67 -6.85 -11.48 -10.77
N ILE A 68 -6.06 -10.41 -10.81
CA ILE A 68 -5.84 -9.50 -9.68
C ILE A 68 -6.24 -8.08 -10.12
N ILE A 69 -6.99 -7.40 -9.27
CA ILE A 69 -7.47 -6.04 -9.53
C ILE A 69 -6.79 -5.11 -8.53
N PHE A 70 -6.11 -4.08 -9.02
CA PHE A 70 -5.47 -3.05 -8.23
C PHE A 70 -6.21 -1.71 -8.36
N ASN A 71 -6.44 -1.05 -7.22
CA ASN A 71 -6.90 0.34 -7.18
C ASN A 71 -5.71 1.29 -7.34
N THR A 72 -5.10 1.26 -8.53
CA THR A 72 -4.00 2.12 -8.98
C THR A 72 -4.16 2.35 -10.49
N PHE A 73 -3.24 3.07 -11.11
CA PHE A 73 -3.19 3.26 -12.56
C PHE A 73 -1.76 3.12 -13.08
N GLU A 74 -1.64 2.80 -14.37
CA GLU A 74 -0.39 2.36 -14.97
C GLU A 74 0.71 3.43 -14.93
N GLU A 75 0.36 4.69 -15.19
CA GLU A 75 1.30 5.81 -15.19
C GLU A 75 1.91 6.09 -13.81
N LEU A 76 1.26 5.67 -12.72
CA LEU A 76 1.78 5.82 -11.37
C LEU A 76 2.81 4.75 -11.00
N GLU A 77 2.58 3.50 -11.44
CA GLU A 77 3.29 2.31 -10.93
C GLU A 77 3.84 1.38 -12.03
N ARG A 78 4.07 1.88 -13.25
CA ARG A 78 4.51 1.09 -14.43
C ARG A 78 5.58 0.05 -14.09
N ASP A 79 6.70 0.45 -13.51
CA ASP A 79 7.83 -0.47 -13.25
C ASP A 79 7.45 -1.62 -12.29
N VAL A 80 6.57 -1.36 -11.33
CA VAL A 80 6.06 -2.35 -10.37
C VAL A 80 5.03 -3.26 -11.04
N LEU A 81 4.14 -2.70 -11.85
CA LEU A 81 3.12 -3.47 -12.59
C LEU A 81 3.76 -4.40 -13.62
N ASP A 82 4.78 -3.92 -14.34
CA ASP A 82 5.55 -4.73 -15.29
C ASP A 82 6.23 -5.90 -14.56
N ALA A 83 6.86 -5.64 -13.42
CA ALA A 83 7.44 -6.67 -12.57
C ALA A 83 6.40 -7.71 -12.12
N LEU A 84 5.26 -7.26 -11.59
CA LEU A 84 4.19 -8.14 -11.10
C LEU A 84 3.54 -8.95 -12.23
N SER A 85 3.40 -8.38 -13.43
CA SER A 85 2.80 -9.05 -14.59
C SER A 85 3.57 -10.31 -15.01
N SER A 86 4.87 -10.35 -14.71
CA SER A 86 5.72 -11.52 -14.99
C SER A 86 5.58 -12.65 -13.96
N MET A 87 4.97 -12.37 -12.79
CA MET A 87 4.93 -13.28 -11.64
C MET A 87 3.52 -13.69 -11.23
N LEU A 88 2.50 -12.92 -11.63
CA LEU A 88 1.12 -13.08 -11.17
C LEU A 88 0.17 -13.37 -12.34
N PRO A 89 -1.05 -13.86 -12.06
CA PRO A 89 -2.14 -13.92 -13.03
C PRO A 89 -2.44 -12.54 -13.65
N PRO A 90 -3.30 -12.47 -14.70
CA PRO A 90 -3.67 -11.21 -15.34
C PRO A 90 -4.04 -10.13 -14.33
N LEU A 91 -3.36 -8.99 -14.42
CA LEU A 91 -3.55 -7.85 -13.54
C LEU A 91 -4.30 -6.73 -14.24
N TYR A 92 -5.17 -6.06 -13.50
CA TYR A 92 -5.98 -4.95 -13.99
C TYR A 92 -5.91 -3.79 -13.01
N THR A 93 -5.49 -2.63 -13.51
CA THR A 93 -5.49 -1.38 -12.76
C THR A 93 -6.78 -0.62 -13.06
N ILE A 94 -7.62 -0.39 -12.04
CA ILE A 94 -8.93 0.28 -12.19
C ILE A 94 -9.03 1.54 -11.31
N GLY A 95 -7.89 2.07 -10.87
CA GLY A 95 -7.83 3.19 -9.96
C GLY A 95 -7.53 4.53 -10.64
N PRO A 96 -7.56 5.62 -9.86
CA PRO A 96 -8.11 5.66 -8.51
C PRO A 96 -9.65 5.60 -8.56
N LEU A 97 -10.26 4.66 -7.80
CA LEU A 97 -11.70 4.39 -7.83
C LEU A 97 -12.55 5.66 -7.59
N GLN A 98 -12.07 6.58 -6.76
CA GLN A 98 -12.77 7.84 -6.47
C GLN A 98 -13.04 8.66 -7.75
N LEU A 99 -12.05 8.77 -8.65
CA LEU A 99 -12.21 9.53 -9.90
C LEU A 99 -13.11 8.82 -10.92
N LEU A 100 -13.27 7.50 -10.81
CA LEU A 100 -14.20 6.74 -11.64
C LEU A 100 -15.64 6.91 -11.16
N LEU A 101 -15.86 6.94 -9.84
CA LEU A 101 -17.19 7.15 -9.26
C LEU A 101 -17.78 8.51 -9.65
N ASP A 102 -16.95 9.56 -9.74
CA ASP A 102 -17.38 10.90 -10.16
C ASP A 102 -17.91 10.95 -11.61
N GLN A 103 -17.63 9.94 -12.43
CA GLN A 103 -18.07 9.85 -13.83
C GLN A 103 -19.37 9.05 -14.00
N ILE A 104 -19.87 8.40 -12.95
CA ILE A 104 -21.06 7.56 -13.01
C ILE A 104 -22.29 8.37 -12.60
N ASP A 105 -23.19 8.64 -13.55
CA ASP A 105 -24.47 9.31 -13.28
C ASP A 105 -25.50 8.32 -12.71
N ASN A 106 -25.27 7.89 -11.47
CA ASN A 106 -26.21 7.08 -10.72
C ASN A 106 -26.10 7.40 -9.22
N GLU A 107 -27.18 7.96 -8.67
CA GLU A 107 -27.25 8.42 -7.27
C GLU A 107 -26.99 7.31 -6.24
N GLY A 108 -27.21 6.04 -6.58
CA GLY A 108 -26.92 4.91 -5.70
C GLY A 108 -25.42 4.74 -5.39
N PHE A 109 -24.53 5.18 -6.31
CA PHE A 109 -23.09 5.12 -6.11
C PHE A 109 -22.54 6.27 -5.26
N LYS A 110 -23.29 7.37 -5.09
CA LYS A 110 -22.92 8.45 -4.16
C LYS A 110 -22.85 7.97 -2.70
N LEU A 111 -23.51 6.86 -2.38
CA LEU A 111 -23.46 6.22 -1.06
C LEU A 111 -22.23 5.31 -0.89
N ILE A 112 -21.54 4.95 -1.98
CA ILE A 112 -20.30 4.18 -1.95
C ILE A 112 -19.14 5.16 -1.75
N GLY A 113 -19.04 5.68 -0.52
CA GLY A 113 -17.92 6.52 -0.09
C GLY A 113 -16.72 5.69 0.36
N SER A 114 -15.54 6.31 0.35
CA SER A 114 -14.33 5.74 0.98
C SER A 114 -14.20 6.11 2.46
N ASN A 115 -15.17 6.88 3.00
CA ASN A 115 -15.18 7.35 4.38
C ASN A 115 -15.86 6.32 5.30
N LEU A 116 -15.17 5.97 6.39
CA LEU A 116 -15.72 5.13 7.47
C LEU A 116 -16.62 5.93 8.43
N TRP A 117 -16.57 7.26 8.34
CA TRP A 117 -17.26 8.19 9.22
C TRP A 117 -18.23 9.07 8.44
N LYS A 118 -19.26 9.56 9.13
CA LYS A 118 -20.17 10.56 8.57
C LYS A 118 -19.38 11.83 8.28
N GLU A 119 -19.53 12.34 7.07
CA GLU A 119 -18.91 13.61 6.68
C GLU A 119 -19.57 14.78 7.42
N GLU A 120 -18.73 15.64 7.99
CA GLU A 120 -19.14 16.91 8.60
C GLU A 120 -18.87 18.03 7.60
N SER A 121 -19.86 18.83 7.22
CA SER A 121 -19.66 19.88 6.20
C SER A 121 -19.03 21.16 6.76
N GLU A 122 -18.98 21.32 8.07
CA GLU A 122 -18.61 22.56 8.77
C GLU A 122 -17.15 22.99 8.50
N TYR A 123 -16.26 22.02 8.25
CA TYR A 123 -14.86 22.34 7.92
C TYR A 123 -14.70 22.92 6.52
N LEU A 124 -15.65 22.69 5.60
CA LEU A 124 -15.59 23.25 4.25
C LEU A 124 -15.79 24.77 4.28
N GLU A 125 -16.75 25.25 5.07
CA GLU A 125 -16.96 26.69 5.28
C GLU A 125 -15.72 27.36 5.91
N TRP A 126 -15.05 26.65 6.83
CA TRP A 126 -13.79 27.14 7.40
C TRP A 126 -12.67 27.20 6.35
N LEU A 127 -12.56 26.20 5.46
CA LEU A 127 -11.58 26.18 4.36
C LEU A 127 -11.83 27.31 3.36
N ASP A 128 -13.08 27.60 3.01
CA ASP A 128 -13.47 28.69 2.10
C ASP A 128 -13.04 30.07 2.62
N SER A 129 -12.84 30.21 3.94
CA SER A 129 -12.36 31.46 4.56
C SER A 129 -10.84 31.67 4.51
N LYS A 130 -10.07 30.71 3.97
CA LYS A 130 -8.60 30.74 3.97
C LYS A 130 -8.06 31.10 2.59
N GLU A 131 -6.85 31.66 2.59
CA GLU A 131 -6.14 31.94 1.35
C GLU A 131 -5.77 30.63 0.62
N PRO A 132 -5.74 30.63 -0.72
CA PRO A 132 -5.31 29.46 -1.48
C PRO A 132 -3.92 28.97 -1.04
N ASN A 133 -3.77 27.66 -0.86
CA ASN A 133 -2.52 27.01 -0.43
C ASN A 133 -1.99 27.43 0.95
N SER A 134 -2.82 27.99 1.84
CA SER A 134 -2.39 28.42 3.19
C SER A 134 -2.70 27.41 4.31
N VAL A 135 -3.40 26.32 4.01
CA VAL A 135 -3.87 25.34 4.99
C VAL A 135 -3.07 24.05 4.86
N VAL A 136 -2.68 23.46 6.00
CA VAL A 136 -2.09 22.12 6.07
C VAL A 136 -3.15 21.14 6.54
N TYR A 137 -3.45 20.14 5.72
CA TYR A 137 -4.31 19.02 6.10
C TYR A 137 -3.50 17.96 6.84
N VAL A 138 -3.97 17.53 8.02
CA VAL A 138 -3.33 16.50 8.84
C VAL A 138 -4.37 15.42 9.17
N ASN A 139 -4.12 14.20 8.71
CA ASN A 139 -4.93 13.02 9.03
C ASN A 139 -4.01 11.79 9.09
N PHE A 140 -4.09 11.03 10.18
CA PHE A 140 -3.30 9.80 10.41
C PHE A 140 -4.07 8.52 10.09
N GLY A 141 -5.30 8.63 9.60
CA GLY A 141 -6.21 7.49 9.38
C GLY A 141 -6.88 7.01 10.68
N SER A 142 -7.68 5.95 10.56
CA SER A 142 -8.37 5.26 11.65
C SER A 142 -7.91 3.80 11.75
#